data_AF-D9ZJE5-F1
#
_entry.id   AF-D9ZJE5-F1
#
_cell.length_a   1.000
_cell.length_b   1.000
_cell.length_c   1.000
_cell.angle_alpha   90.00
_cell.angle_beta   90.00
_cell.angle_gamma   90.00
#
_symmetry.space_group_name_H-M   'P 1'
#
loop_
_entity.id
_entity.type
_entity.pdbx_description
1 polymer ?
#
loop_
_entity_poly.entity_id
_entity_poly.type
_entity_poly.pdbx_seq_one_letter_code
_entity_poly.pdbx_strand_id
1 'polypeptide(L)'
;MLKVLRVLSSSTTKFRSHFCTRDASSMYAYTHITRFSTATQKFSVKGPSSHQVYASFDIFKGKAALSLTPVLPTFTKLESGSLVVDRRGSVMLKFTPAIGERKYDWEKRQMFALSATEVGALISLGSNDSCELFHDPSMKSSNAGQVRKSLSIKPHADGSGYFVSLTVVNNLLKTRESFSVPVMTAEFAVMKTACSFALPHIMGWDRLTNKMPAGGGGGGGGQESKAVPQLLEEWDR
;
A
#
# COMPACT_ATOMS: atom_id res chain seq x y z
N MET A 1 19.18 -75.24 -28.19
CA MET A 1 20.52 -75.23 -27.56
C MET A 1 20.67 -73.89 -26.83
N LEU A 2 20.39 -73.77 -25.52
CA LEU A 2 21.31 -73.88 -24.36
C LEU A 2 22.71 -73.28 -24.68
N LYS A 3 23.25 -72.27 -23.97
CA LYS A 3 23.43 -72.16 -22.51
C LYS A 3 23.55 -70.70 -22.01
N VAL A 4 23.10 -70.55 -20.77
CA VAL A 4 23.31 -69.46 -19.80
C VAL A 4 24.74 -69.53 -19.21
N LEU A 5 25.34 -68.40 -18.82
CA LEU A 5 26.01 -68.31 -17.51
C LEU A 5 26.05 -66.87 -16.97
N ARG A 6 25.56 -66.74 -15.73
CA ARG A 6 25.73 -65.61 -14.80
C ARG A 6 27.09 -65.73 -14.09
N VAL A 7 27.66 -64.61 -13.65
CA VAL A 7 28.50 -64.57 -12.45
C VAL A 7 27.96 -63.48 -11.53
N LEU A 8 27.58 -63.92 -10.33
CA LEU A 8 27.26 -63.12 -9.16
C LEU A 8 28.56 -62.81 -8.41
N SER A 9 28.63 -61.63 -7.78
CA SER A 9 29.33 -61.54 -6.49
C SER A 9 28.44 -60.77 -5.51
N SER A 10 28.09 -61.48 -4.45
CA SER A 10 27.37 -61.06 -3.26
C SER A 10 28.38 -60.72 -2.17
N SER A 11 28.09 -59.69 -1.35
CA SER A 11 28.46 -59.69 0.08
C SER A 11 27.56 -58.70 0.85
N THR A 12 26.63 -59.28 1.59
CA THR A 12 25.99 -58.80 2.83
C THR A 12 27.07 -58.58 3.93
N THR A 13 26.93 -57.83 5.03
CA THR A 13 25.87 -57.77 6.05
C THR A 13 26.22 -56.74 7.15
N LYS A 14 25.21 -56.00 7.63
CA LYS A 14 24.79 -55.72 9.03
C LYS A 14 25.65 -54.94 10.05
N PHE A 15 24.98 -53.91 10.59
CA PHE A 15 24.78 -53.51 12.00
C PHE A 15 26.00 -53.38 12.94
N ARG A 16 26.12 -52.23 13.62
CA ARG A 16 25.58 -52.01 14.98
C ARG A 16 25.98 -50.64 15.53
N SER A 17 24.97 -49.94 16.04
CA SER A 17 25.03 -48.77 16.91
C SER A 17 25.75 -49.03 18.23
N HIS A 18 26.56 -48.10 18.71
CA HIS A 18 26.71 -47.83 20.14
C HIS A 18 27.13 -46.39 20.44
N PHE A 19 26.63 -45.94 21.58
CA PHE A 19 26.54 -44.59 22.14
C PHE A 19 27.81 -44.11 22.87
N CYS A 20 27.71 -42.86 23.37
CA CYS A 20 28.50 -42.13 24.40
C CYS A 20 29.62 -41.22 23.87
N THR A 21 29.77 -39.95 24.28
CA THR A 21 29.14 -39.16 25.36
C THR A 21 29.57 -37.69 25.26
N ARG A 22 28.66 -36.77 25.66
CA ARG A 22 28.87 -35.39 26.19
C ARG A 22 29.51 -34.37 25.22
N ASP A 23 29.00 -33.16 25.03
CA ASP A 23 28.33 -32.16 25.88
C ASP A 23 27.24 -31.42 25.08
N ALA A 24 26.37 -30.54 25.56
CA ALA A 24 25.71 -30.26 26.83
C ALA A 24 24.75 -29.10 26.51
N SER A 25 23.49 -29.17 27.00
CA SER A 25 22.55 -28.04 27.23
C SER A 25 22.11 -27.20 26.00
N SER A 26 20.89 -26.69 25.84
CA SER A 26 19.77 -26.43 26.75
C SER A 26 18.50 -26.25 25.90
N MET A 27 17.38 -26.83 26.31
CA MET A 27 16.06 -26.52 25.77
C MET A 27 15.60 -25.14 26.24
N TYR A 28 15.13 -24.28 25.35
CA TYR A 28 14.01 -23.37 25.63
C TYR A 28 13.18 -23.15 24.37
N ALA A 29 11.93 -23.61 24.43
CA ALA A 29 10.87 -23.14 23.56
C ALA A 29 10.68 -21.64 23.78
N TYR A 30 10.77 -20.85 22.71
CA TYR A 30 10.29 -19.47 22.72
C TYR A 30 9.20 -19.33 21.66
N THR A 31 7.98 -19.27 22.19
CA THR A 31 6.82 -18.65 21.56
C THR A 31 7.20 -17.31 20.94
N HIS A 32 7.13 -17.20 19.61
CA HIS A 32 7.17 -15.90 18.95
C HIS A 32 5.83 -15.19 19.21
N ILE A 33 5.76 -14.46 20.32
CA ILE A 33 4.77 -13.41 20.51
C ILE A 33 5.15 -12.30 19.53
N THR A 34 4.39 -12.15 18.45
CA THR A 34 4.40 -10.96 17.61
C THR A 34 3.86 -9.80 18.45
N ARG A 35 4.76 -9.08 19.13
CA ARG A 35 4.43 -7.79 19.75
C ARG A 35 4.20 -6.79 18.63
N PHE A 36 2.92 -6.52 18.32
CA PHE A 36 2.53 -5.29 17.66
C PHE A 36 2.92 -4.13 18.57
N SER A 37 4.03 -3.47 18.28
CA SER A 37 4.39 -2.22 18.94
C SER A 37 3.52 -1.12 18.36
N THR A 38 2.43 -0.77 19.04
CA THR A 38 1.71 0.49 18.82
C THR A 38 2.53 1.63 19.41
N ALA A 39 3.70 1.90 18.84
CA ALA A 39 4.40 3.14 19.11
C ALA A 39 3.66 4.25 18.33
N THR A 40 2.79 4.97 19.03
CA THR A 40 2.23 6.25 18.58
C THR A 40 3.35 7.21 18.23
N GLN A 41 3.75 7.26 16.96
CA GLN A 41 4.65 8.29 16.45
C GLN A 41 3.79 9.53 16.16
N LYS A 42 3.84 10.50 17.08
CA LYS A 42 3.28 11.84 16.89
C LYS A 42 4.07 12.54 15.78
N PHE A 43 3.46 12.77 14.62
CA PHE A 43 4.04 13.67 13.61
C PHE A 43 3.51 15.09 13.80
N SER A 44 4.37 15.88 14.44
CA SER A 44 4.12 17.24 14.91
C SER A 44 3.88 18.22 13.77
N VAL A 45 3.01 19.17 14.11
CA VAL A 45 2.93 20.54 13.60
C VAL A 45 4.33 21.18 13.57
N LYS A 46 4.60 21.92 12.48
CA LYS A 46 5.76 22.80 12.20
C LYS A 46 6.83 22.92 13.33
N GLY A 47 7.93 22.18 13.18
CA GLY A 47 9.22 22.35 13.87
C GLY A 47 10.33 21.75 12.99
N PRO A 48 11.60 22.22 13.08
CA PRO A 48 12.65 21.82 12.15
C PRO A 48 13.03 20.35 12.41
N SER A 49 13.00 19.53 11.35
CA SER A 49 13.19 18.06 11.31
C SER A 49 11.99 17.19 11.68
N SER A 50 10.83 17.44 11.07
CA SER A 50 9.93 16.32 10.76
C SER A 50 10.63 15.46 9.69
N HIS A 51 11.27 14.36 10.07
CA HIS A 51 11.84 13.42 9.10
C HIS A 51 10.78 13.02 8.09
N GLN A 52 11.04 13.29 6.80
CA GLN A 52 10.12 12.87 5.76
C GLN A 52 10.32 11.38 5.50
N VAL A 53 9.36 10.59 5.94
CA VAL A 53 9.37 9.13 5.75
C VAL A 53 8.75 8.81 4.40
N TYR A 54 9.51 8.09 3.57
CA TYR A 54 9.03 7.55 2.31
C TYR A 54 8.85 6.04 2.47
N ALA A 55 7.59 5.59 2.43
CA ALA A 55 7.23 4.18 2.62
C ALA A 55 6.25 3.75 1.52
N SER A 56 6.80 3.30 0.38
CA SER A 56 6.02 2.69 -0.70
C SER A 56 5.82 1.20 -0.46
N PHE A 57 4.68 0.69 -0.92
CA PHE A 57 4.50 -0.74 -1.15
C PHE A 57 4.78 -1.03 -2.63
N ASP A 58 5.75 -1.90 -2.91
CA ASP A 58 6.27 -2.13 -4.26
C ASP A 58 6.09 -3.60 -4.69
N ILE A 59 5.57 -3.79 -5.89
CA ILE A 59 5.40 -5.09 -6.55
C ILE A 59 6.29 -5.11 -7.79
N PHE A 60 7.20 -6.07 -7.87
CA PHE A 60 8.16 -6.22 -8.98
C PHE A 60 7.80 -7.43 -9.83
N LYS A 61 7.53 -7.23 -11.13
CA LYS A 61 7.21 -8.30 -12.10
C LYS A 61 8.03 -8.16 -13.37
N GLY A 62 8.06 -9.21 -14.20
CA GLY A 62 8.98 -9.31 -15.33
C GLY A 62 8.90 -8.19 -16.37
N LYS A 63 7.75 -7.52 -16.54
CA LYS A 63 7.58 -6.44 -17.53
C LYS A 63 7.53 -5.04 -16.92
N ALA A 64 7.09 -4.92 -15.67
CA ALA A 64 6.96 -3.63 -14.99
C ALA A 64 6.87 -3.84 -13.47
N ALA A 65 7.21 -2.79 -12.74
CA ALA A 65 6.97 -2.66 -11.31
C ALA A 65 5.78 -1.72 -11.06
N LEU A 66 5.06 -1.97 -9.96
CA LEU A 66 3.97 -1.14 -9.46
C LEU A 66 4.30 -0.70 -8.03
N SER A 67 4.36 0.61 -7.79
CA SER A 67 4.45 1.19 -6.45
C SER A 67 3.12 1.80 -6.03
N LEU A 68 2.74 1.63 -4.77
CA LEU A 68 1.60 2.26 -4.12
C LEU A 68 2.09 3.12 -2.96
N THR A 69 1.74 4.41 -2.94
CA THR A 69 2.22 5.35 -1.90
C THR A 69 1.14 6.36 -1.53
N PRO A 70 0.80 6.53 -0.25
CA PRO A 70 -0.13 7.57 0.18
C PRO A 70 0.50 8.96 0.03
N VAL A 71 -0.31 9.93 -0.40
CA VAL A 71 0.03 11.35 -0.49
C VAL A 71 -0.93 12.10 0.42
N LEU A 72 -0.40 12.65 1.51
CA LEU A 72 -1.21 13.34 2.52
C LEU A 72 -1.83 14.65 1.96
N PRO A 73 -2.98 15.08 2.51
CA PRO A 73 -3.58 16.36 2.17
C PRO A 73 -2.71 17.52 2.67
N THR A 74 -2.90 18.69 2.06
CA THR A 74 -2.38 19.96 2.59
C THR A 74 -3.49 20.69 3.33
N PHE A 75 -3.09 21.63 4.20
CA PHE A 75 -4.02 22.42 5.00
C PHE A 75 -3.66 23.89 4.94
N THR A 76 -4.68 24.74 4.84
CA THR A 76 -4.56 26.18 4.98
C THR A 76 -5.09 26.60 6.34
N LYS A 77 -4.39 27.54 6.99
CA LYS A 77 -4.81 28.09 8.28
C LYS A 77 -5.73 29.29 8.02
N LEU A 78 -6.93 29.24 8.60
CA LEU A 78 -7.90 30.33 8.59
C LEU A 78 -7.53 31.41 9.60
N GLU A 79 -8.11 32.61 9.45
CA GLU A 79 -7.93 33.73 10.38
C GLU A 79 -8.35 33.36 11.81
N SER A 80 -9.39 32.53 11.97
CA SER A 80 -9.84 31.98 13.25
C SER A 80 -8.83 31.04 13.92
N GLY A 81 -7.72 30.72 13.26
CA GLY A 81 -6.72 29.76 13.72
C GLY A 81 -7.02 28.30 13.37
N SER A 82 -8.22 28.02 12.85
CA SER A 82 -8.63 26.69 12.40
C SER A 82 -7.88 26.24 11.14
N LEU A 83 -7.74 24.94 10.94
CA LEU A 83 -7.15 24.35 9.74
C LEU A 83 -8.24 23.78 8.85
N VAL A 84 -8.20 24.11 7.57
CA VAL A 84 -9.08 23.54 6.54
C VAL A 84 -8.24 22.80 5.50
N VAL A 85 -8.76 21.68 4.97
CA VAL A 85 -8.11 20.95 3.89
C VAL A 85 -8.07 21.83 2.65
N ASP A 86 -6.87 22.02 2.10
CA ASP A 86 -6.61 22.85 0.91
C ASP A 86 -6.51 21.98 -0.34
N ARG A 87 -5.51 21.10 -0.38
CA ARG A 87 -5.41 20.02 -1.38
C ARG A 87 -5.78 18.69 -0.73
N ARG A 88 -6.74 17.99 -1.31
CA ARG A 88 -7.08 16.62 -0.89
C ARG A 88 -5.88 15.68 -1.09
N GLY A 89 -5.75 14.71 -0.17
CA GLY A 89 -4.79 13.62 -0.31
C GLY A 89 -5.21 12.63 -1.40
N SER A 90 -4.30 11.73 -1.74
CA SER A 90 -4.52 10.68 -2.74
C SER A 90 -3.64 9.47 -2.46
N VAL A 91 -3.89 8.35 -3.12
CA VAL A 91 -2.94 7.23 -3.20
C VAL A 91 -2.29 7.26 -4.58
N MET A 92 -0.99 7.44 -4.64
CA MET A 92 -0.23 7.47 -5.89
C MET A 92 0.14 6.04 -6.31
N LEU A 93 -0.27 5.66 -7.51
CA LEU A 93 0.25 4.50 -8.22
C LEU A 93 1.35 4.92 -9.18
N LYS A 94 2.45 4.17 -9.20
CA LYS A 94 3.58 4.40 -10.11
C LYS A 94 3.91 3.11 -10.85
N PHE A 95 3.85 3.16 -12.17
CA PHE A 95 4.23 2.07 -13.06
C PHE A 95 5.60 2.34 -13.63
N THR A 96 6.53 1.41 -13.44
CA THR A 96 7.92 1.57 -13.91
C THR A 96 8.27 0.40 -14.83
N PRO A 97 8.61 0.63 -16.11
CA PRO A 97 8.88 -0.46 -17.05
C PRO A 97 10.17 -1.20 -16.70
N ALA A 98 10.22 -2.50 -16.96
CA ALA A 98 11.43 -3.28 -16.85
C ALA A 98 12.38 -2.99 -18.03
N ILE A 99 13.69 -2.92 -17.75
CA ILE A 99 14.76 -2.77 -18.75
C ILE A 99 15.74 -3.94 -18.74
N GLY A 100 15.44 -4.97 -17.96
CA GLY A 100 16.23 -6.19 -17.84
C GLY A 100 15.76 -7.02 -16.65
N GLU A 101 16.41 -8.16 -16.43
CA GLU A 101 16.09 -9.00 -15.28
C GLU A 101 16.30 -8.20 -13.97
N ARG A 102 15.22 -8.02 -13.21
CA ARG A 102 15.20 -7.27 -11.93
C ARG A 102 15.73 -5.83 -12.04
N LYS A 103 15.65 -5.22 -13.23
CA LYS A 103 16.02 -3.81 -13.45
C LYS A 103 14.84 -3.05 -14.06
N TYR A 104 14.59 -1.85 -13.56
CA TYR A 104 13.43 -1.03 -13.95
C TYR A 104 13.88 0.40 -14.25
N ASP A 105 13.30 1.03 -15.27
CA ASP A 105 13.65 2.39 -15.70
C ASP A 105 12.73 3.43 -15.05
N TRP A 106 13.23 4.01 -13.96
CA TRP A 106 12.57 5.02 -13.16
C TRP A 106 12.24 6.29 -13.97
N GLU A 107 13.01 6.63 -15.00
CA GLU A 107 12.79 7.84 -15.80
C GLU A 107 11.58 7.69 -16.71
N LYS A 108 11.27 6.47 -17.15
CA LYS A 108 10.09 6.15 -17.96
C LYS A 108 8.87 5.73 -17.13
N ARG A 109 8.84 6.10 -15.85
CA ARG A 109 7.71 5.79 -14.97
C ARG A 109 6.46 6.61 -15.35
N GLN A 110 5.29 5.99 -15.25
CA GLN A 110 4.01 6.68 -15.34
C GLN A 110 3.27 6.65 -14.01
N MET A 111 2.59 7.76 -13.70
CA MET A 111 1.92 7.98 -12.41
C MET A 111 0.41 8.11 -12.62
N PHE A 112 -0.37 7.56 -11.68
CA PHE A 112 -1.83 7.67 -11.63
C PHE A 112 -2.26 7.87 -10.17
N ALA A 113 -2.93 8.98 -9.87
CA ALA A 113 -3.34 9.30 -8.51
C ALA A 113 -4.77 8.82 -8.26
N LEU A 114 -5.01 8.03 -7.23
CA LEU A 114 -6.35 7.64 -6.80
C LEU A 114 -6.86 8.64 -5.77
N SER A 115 -7.99 9.29 -6.06
CA SER A 115 -8.77 10.04 -5.09
C SER A 115 -9.35 9.12 -4.01
N ALA A 116 -9.84 9.69 -2.90
CA ALA A 116 -10.46 8.92 -1.83
C ALA A 116 -11.62 8.02 -2.31
N THR A 117 -12.42 8.50 -3.27
CA THR A 117 -13.52 7.72 -3.87
C THR A 117 -13.00 6.56 -4.71
N GLU A 118 -11.95 6.79 -5.51
CA GLU A 118 -11.34 5.74 -6.35
C GLU A 118 -10.60 4.69 -5.50
N VAL A 119 -10.02 5.12 -4.37
CA VAL A 119 -9.52 4.21 -3.34
C VAL A 119 -10.66 3.34 -2.79
N GLY A 120 -11.83 3.92 -2.52
CA GLY A 120 -13.03 3.18 -2.15
C GLY A 120 -13.40 2.11 -3.18
N ALA A 121 -13.40 2.46 -4.47
CA ALA A 121 -13.66 1.52 -5.56
C ALA A 121 -12.63 0.37 -5.60
N LEU A 122 -11.34 0.65 -5.37
CA LEU A 122 -10.31 -0.39 -5.30
C LEU A 122 -10.53 -1.35 -4.13
N ILE A 123 -10.87 -0.81 -2.94
CA ILE A 123 -11.10 -1.62 -1.73
C ILE A 123 -12.33 -2.51 -1.91
N SER A 124 -13.39 -1.99 -2.54
CA SER A 124 -14.66 -2.69 -2.70
C SER A 124 -14.67 -3.78 -3.78
N LEU A 125 -13.63 -3.88 -4.63
CA LEU A 125 -13.57 -4.86 -5.72
C LEU A 125 -13.74 -6.31 -5.23
N GLY A 126 -14.76 -7.04 -5.66
CA GLY A 126 -14.88 -8.48 -5.46
C GLY A 126 -13.84 -9.28 -6.27
N SER A 127 -13.75 -10.59 -6.00
CA SER A 127 -12.77 -11.49 -6.66
C SER A 127 -12.92 -11.56 -8.18
N ASN A 128 -14.12 -11.30 -8.70
CA ASN A 128 -14.45 -11.35 -10.12
C ASN A 128 -14.80 -9.96 -10.70
N ASP A 129 -14.70 -8.91 -9.88
CA ASP A 129 -15.08 -7.57 -10.30
C ASP A 129 -13.92 -6.90 -11.03
N SER A 130 -14.27 -6.01 -11.95
CA SER A 130 -13.32 -5.13 -12.63
C SER A 130 -13.62 -3.66 -12.33
N CYS A 131 -12.58 -2.83 -12.34
CA CYS A 131 -12.70 -1.39 -12.21
C CYS A 131 -11.90 -0.69 -13.32
N GLU A 132 -12.48 0.37 -13.90
CA GLU A 132 -11.82 1.22 -14.87
C GLU A 132 -11.94 2.69 -14.44
N LEU A 133 -10.81 3.40 -14.40
CA LEU A 133 -10.70 4.79 -13.98
C LEU A 133 -10.04 5.62 -15.09
N PHE A 134 -10.53 6.83 -15.31
CA PHE A 134 -10.10 7.69 -16.41
C PHE A 134 -9.74 9.07 -15.92
N HIS A 135 -8.51 9.50 -16.20
CA HIS A 135 -7.97 10.80 -15.81
C HIS A 135 -7.55 11.58 -17.06
N ASP A 136 -7.92 12.85 -17.10
CA ASP A 136 -7.37 13.85 -18.02
C ASP A 136 -6.55 14.86 -17.19
N PRO A 137 -5.20 14.76 -17.19
CA PRO A 137 -4.36 15.68 -16.41
C PRO A 137 -4.47 17.14 -16.85
N SER A 138 -4.93 17.39 -18.07
CA SER A 138 -5.09 18.72 -18.66
C SER A 138 -6.53 19.19 -18.65
N MET A 139 -7.43 18.51 -17.93
CA MET A 139 -8.82 18.91 -17.78
C MET A 139 -8.90 20.35 -17.26
N LYS A 140 -9.83 21.15 -17.83
CA LYS A 140 -9.99 22.59 -17.55
C LYS A 140 -8.82 23.48 -18.01
N SER A 141 -7.92 22.98 -18.85
CA SER A 141 -6.93 23.77 -19.58
C SER A 141 -7.21 23.77 -21.08
N SER A 142 -6.46 24.55 -21.86
CA SER A 142 -6.51 24.53 -23.32
C SER A 142 -6.12 23.18 -23.95
N ASN A 143 -5.39 22.34 -23.20
CA ASN A 143 -4.97 21.01 -23.66
C ASN A 143 -5.90 19.88 -23.21
N ALA A 144 -7.12 20.20 -22.75
CA ALA A 144 -8.10 19.20 -22.34
C ALA A 144 -8.34 18.16 -23.45
N GLY A 145 -8.43 16.90 -23.05
CA GLY A 145 -8.64 15.75 -23.91
C GLY A 145 -7.42 15.28 -24.69
N GLN A 146 -6.30 16.02 -24.65
CA GLN A 146 -5.09 15.69 -25.40
C GLN A 146 -4.22 14.64 -24.70
N VAL A 147 -4.26 14.56 -23.37
CA VAL A 147 -3.59 13.51 -22.59
C VAL A 147 -4.65 12.76 -21.79
N ARG A 148 -4.71 11.44 -21.98
CA ARG A 148 -5.68 10.58 -21.30
C ARG A 148 -4.96 9.43 -20.63
N LYS A 149 -5.27 9.20 -19.36
CA LYS A 149 -4.80 8.07 -18.58
C LYS A 149 -5.97 7.17 -18.24
N SER A 150 -5.88 5.90 -18.57
CA SER A 150 -6.87 4.89 -18.21
C SER A 150 -6.20 3.82 -17.37
N LEU A 151 -6.68 3.67 -16.13
CA LEU A 151 -6.29 2.60 -15.24
C LEU A 151 -7.38 1.52 -15.28
N SER A 152 -6.99 0.27 -15.45
CA SER A 152 -7.89 -0.88 -15.39
C SER A 152 -7.37 -1.90 -14.39
N ILE A 153 -8.28 -2.46 -13.59
CA ILE A 153 -8.04 -3.57 -12.67
C ILE A 153 -8.99 -4.67 -13.09
N LYS A 154 -8.47 -5.78 -13.62
CA LYS A 154 -9.26 -6.90 -14.13
C LYS A 154 -8.82 -8.21 -13.49
N PRO A 155 -9.73 -9.07 -13.05
CA PRO A 155 -9.36 -10.33 -12.42
C PRO A 155 -8.67 -11.25 -13.43
N HIS A 156 -7.77 -12.10 -12.95
CA HIS A 156 -7.23 -13.18 -13.75
C HIS A 156 -8.33 -14.20 -14.05
N ALA A 157 -8.27 -14.84 -15.24
CA ALA A 157 -9.25 -15.85 -15.63
C ALA A 157 -9.28 -17.08 -14.68
N ASP A 158 -8.16 -17.35 -14.01
CA ASP A 158 -8.01 -18.44 -13.03
C ASP A 158 -8.29 -18.01 -11.57
N GLY A 159 -8.69 -16.74 -11.35
CA GLY A 159 -8.95 -16.19 -10.02
C GLY A 159 -7.70 -16.02 -9.14
N SER A 160 -6.49 -16.17 -9.68
CA SER A 160 -5.24 -16.10 -8.90
C SER A 160 -4.85 -14.66 -8.47
N GLY A 161 -5.52 -13.65 -9.01
CA GLY A 161 -5.22 -12.24 -8.76
C GLY A 161 -5.87 -11.31 -9.77
N TYR A 162 -5.20 -10.18 -10.05
CA TYR A 162 -5.67 -9.14 -10.95
C TYR A 162 -4.55 -8.62 -11.84
N PHE A 163 -4.88 -8.27 -13.09
CA PHE A 163 -4.06 -7.39 -13.90
C PHE A 163 -4.38 -5.94 -13.57
N VAL A 164 -3.40 -5.22 -13.04
CA VAL A 164 -3.47 -3.77 -12.88
C VAL A 164 -2.72 -3.15 -14.05
N SER A 165 -3.44 -2.44 -14.92
CA SER A 165 -2.89 -1.91 -16.18
C SER A 165 -3.17 -0.43 -16.34
N LEU A 166 -2.14 0.34 -16.69
CA LEU A 166 -2.21 1.77 -16.98
C LEU A 166 -1.91 2.00 -18.46
N THR A 167 -2.84 2.64 -19.17
CA THR A 167 -2.63 3.15 -20.53
C THR A 167 -2.56 4.67 -20.49
N VAL A 168 -1.52 5.24 -21.10
CA VAL A 168 -1.35 6.68 -21.27
C VAL A 168 -1.33 7.01 -22.75
N VAL A 169 -2.31 7.78 -23.22
CA VAL A 169 -2.38 8.29 -24.59
C VAL A 169 -2.07 9.78 -24.54
N ASN A 170 -1.05 10.22 -25.26
CA ASN A 170 -0.69 11.62 -25.41
C ASN A 170 -0.73 12.01 -26.88
N ASN A 171 -1.78 12.73 -27.27
CA ASN A 171 -2.01 13.15 -28.64
C ASN A 171 -1.07 14.29 -29.07
N LEU A 172 -0.58 15.12 -28.13
CA LEU A 172 0.37 16.19 -28.46
C LEU A 172 1.71 15.62 -28.93
N LEU A 173 2.19 14.58 -28.23
CA LEU A 173 3.45 13.91 -28.55
C LEU A 173 3.28 12.70 -29.48
N LYS A 174 2.03 12.37 -29.84
CA LYS A 174 1.67 11.17 -30.60
C LYS A 174 2.22 9.87 -29.99
N THR A 175 2.22 9.79 -28.65
CA THR A 175 2.69 8.61 -27.93
C THR A 175 1.53 7.83 -27.30
N ARG A 176 1.72 6.51 -27.22
CA ARG A 176 0.84 5.59 -26.49
C ARG A 176 1.69 4.63 -25.69
N GLU A 177 1.60 4.74 -24.37
CA GLU A 177 2.31 3.88 -23.44
C GLU A 177 1.31 2.98 -22.70
N SER A 178 1.70 1.75 -22.42
CA SER A 178 0.86 0.80 -21.70
C SER A 178 1.73 -0.05 -20.77
N PHE A 179 1.31 -0.12 -19.52
CA PHE A 179 1.96 -0.88 -18.46
C PHE A 179 0.95 -1.86 -17.91
N SER A 180 1.35 -3.11 -17.70
CA SER A 180 0.49 -4.13 -17.11
C SER A 180 1.30 -4.95 -16.11
N VAL A 181 0.80 -5.02 -14.88
CA VAL A 181 1.43 -5.72 -13.78
C VAL A 181 0.44 -6.77 -13.25
N PRO A 182 0.75 -8.07 -13.33
CA PRO A 182 -0.03 -9.10 -12.65
C PRO A 182 0.19 -8.98 -11.15
N VAL A 183 -0.88 -8.83 -10.39
CA VAL A 183 -0.91 -8.68 -8.94
C VAL A 183 -1.61 -9.92 -8.37
N MET A 184 -0.90 -10.72 -7.58
CA MET A 184 -1.45 -11.92 -6.97
C MET A 184 -2.47 -11.57 -5.88
N THR A 185 -3.34 -12.51 -5.54
CA THR A 185 -4.35 -12.34 -4.48
C THR A 185 -3.76 -11.82 -3.16
N ALA A 186 -2.61 -12.37 -2.74
CA ALA A 186 -1.93 -11.92 -1.53
C ALA A 186 -1.41 -10.47 -1.64
N GLU A 187 -0.83 -10.11 -2.78
CA GLU A 187 -0.35 -8.74 -3.03
C GLU A 187 -1.52 -7.74 -3.05
N PHE A 188 -2.63 -8.12 -3.68
CA PHE A 188 -3.84 -7.31 -3.75
C PHE A 188 -4.51 -7.13 -2.37
N ALA A 189 -4.49 -8.17 -1.53
CA ALA A 189 -4.96 -8.07 -0.15
C ALA A 189 -4.16 -7.05 0.67
N VAL A 190 -2.83 -7.00 0.48
CA VAL A 190 -1.97 -5.97 1.10
C VAL A 190 -2.34 -4.59 0.57
N MET A 191 -2.52 -4.44 -0.75
CA MET A 191 -2.94 -3.15 -1.35
C MET A 191 -4.26 -2.65 -0.75
N LYS A 192 -5.29 -3.51 -0.67
CA LYS A 192 -6.58 -3.15 -0.06
C LYS A 192 -6.44 -2.74 1.39
N THR A 193 -5.65 -3.48 2.15
CA THR A 193 -5.43 -3.21 3.58
C THR A 193 -4.72 -1.87 3.76
N ALA A 194 -3.65 -1.63 2.99
CA ALA A 194 -2.90 -0.38 3.01
C ALA A 194 -3.78 0.81 2.58
N CYS A 195 -4.59 0.64 1.53
CA CYS A 195 -5.56 1.63 1.08
C CYS A 195 -6.62 1.94 2.14
N SER A 196 -7.17 0.91 2.78
CA SER A 196 -8.19 1.06 3.84
C SER A 196 -7.62 1.82 5.03
N PHE A 197 -6.39 1.50 5.43
CA PHE A 197 -5.67 2.21 6.47
C PHE A 197 -5.37 3.65 6.06
N ALA A 198 -4.87 3.88 4.84
CA ALA A 198 -4.49 5.20 4.36
C ALA A 198 -5.69 6.14 4.13
N LEU A 199 -6.89 5.60 3.86
CA LEU A 199 -8.08 6.36 3.50
C LEU A 199 -8.41 7.51 4.48
N PRO A 200 -8.55 7.29 5.81
CA PRO A 200 -8.78 8.39 6.75
C PRO A 200 -7.63 9.42 6.77
N HIS A 201 -6.38 8.99 6.57
CA HIS A 201 -5.22 9.89 6.54
C HIS A 201 -5.19 10.78 5.28
N ILE A 202 -5.53 10.23 4.10
CA ILE A 202 -5.60 11.05 2.87
C ILE A 202 -6.79 12.03 2.89
N MET A 203 -7.81 11.75 3.71
CA MET A 203 -8.92 12.67 4.00
C MET A 203 -8.58 13.69 5.09
N GLY A 204 -7.46 13.54 5.80
CA GLY A 204 -7.03 14.43 6.87
C GLY A 204 -7.74 14.21 8.22
N TRP A 205 -8.44 13.08 8.36
CA TRP A 205 -9.19 12.76 9.59
C TRP A 205 -8.28 12.41 10.76
N ASP A 206 -7.03 12.04 10.49
CA ASP A 206 -6.00 11.88 11.51
C ASP A 206 -5.79 13.17 12.34
N ARG A 207 -5.98 14.34 11.73
CA ARG A 207 -5.92 15.63 12.45
C ARG A 207 -7.13 15.88 13.34
N LEU A 208 -8.25 15.18 13.13
CA LEU A 208 -9.43 15.22 13.99
C LEU A 208 -9.27 14.25 15.16
N THR A 209 -8.88 13.00 14.87
CA THR A 209 -8.78 11.95 15.89
C THR A 209 -7.61 12.16 16.85
N ASN A 210 -6.50 12.72 16.38
CA ASN A 210 -5.34 13.03 17.22
C ASN A 210 -5.56 14.24 18.15
N LYS A 211 -6.69 14.94 18.04
CA LYS A 211 -7.09 16.02 18.97
C LYS A 211 -7.93 15.51 20.14
N MET A 212 -8.32 14.23 20.17
CA MET A 212 -8.98 13.67 21.35
C MET A 212 -7.97 13.56 22.50
N PRO A 213 -8.21 14.16 23.67
CA PRO A 213 -7.37 13.94 24.84
C PRO A 213 -7.41 12.46 25.17
N ALA A 214 -6.25 11.83 25.32
CA ALA A 214 -6.15 10.55 26.00
C ALA A 214 -6.71 10.77 27.42
N GLY A 215 -7.93 10.29 27.66
CA GLY A 215 -8.56 10.37 28.96
C GLY A 215 -7.80 9.48 29.96
N GLY A 216 -7.31 10.09 31.03
CA GLY A 216 -7.06 9.43 32.31
C GLY A 216 -5.66 9.56 32.89
N GLY A 217 -5.49 10.42 33.91
CA GLY A 217 -4.38 10.28 34.86
C GLY A 217 -3.97 11.49 35.73
N GLY A 218 -4.90 12.09 36.50
CA GLY A 218 -4.63 12.93 37.71
C GLY A 218 -4.08 14.34 37.47
N GLY A 219 -4.49 15.42 38.13
CA GLY A 219 -5.36 15.68 39.28
C GLY A 219 -4.97 17.08 39.80
N GLY A 220 -5.92 17.98 40.03
CA GLY A 220 -5.65 19.32 40.57
C GLY A 220 -6.69 20.34 40.12
N GLY A 221 -7.66 20.60 40.99
CA GLY A 221 -8.88 21.36 40.69
C GLY A 221 -8.71 22.86 40.52
N GLY A 222 -9.72 23.44 39.88
CA GLY A 222 -10.00 24.87 39.80
C GLY A 222 -11.27 25.09 38.99
N GLN A 223 -12.38 25.39 39.67
CA GLN A 223 -13.62 25.86 39.07
C GLN A 223 -13.38 27.18 38.31
N GLU A 224 -14.01 27.37 37.15
CA GLU A 224 -15.11 28.34 37.04
C GLU A 224 -15.83 28.29 35.68
N SER A 225 -17.15 28.48 35.79
CA SER A 225 -18.23 28.70 34.81
C SER A 225 -17.85 29.50 33.55
N LYS A 226 -18.47 29.37 32.37
CA LYS A 226 -19.89 29.62 32.04
C LYS A 226 -20.11 29.44 30.52
N ALA A 227 -21.36 29.25 30.12
CA ALA A 227 -21.93 29.41 28.78
C ALA A 227 -21.63 28.33 27.72
N VAL A 228 -22.63 27.47 27.52
CA VAL A 228 -22.91 26.75 26.27
C VAL A 228 -23.52 27.74 25.28
N PRO A 229 -22.98 27.87 24.06
CA PRO A 229 -23.82 28.15 22.91
C PRO A 229 -24.05 26.85 22.15
N GLN A 230 -25.33 26.46 22.07
CA GLN A 230 -25.82 25.53 21.05
C GLN A 230 -25.36 26.04 19.68
N LEU A 231 -24.67 25.21 18.92
CA LEU A 231 -24.52 25.42 17.48
C LEU A 231 -24.88 24.11 16.78
N LEU A 232 -26.20 23.93 16.73
CA LEU A 232 -26.89 23.09 15.77
C LEU A 232 -26.98 23.90 14.47
N GLU A 233 -26.83 23.20 13.34
CA GLU A 233 -27.19 23.63 11.98
C GLU A 233 -26.36 24.73 11.31
N GLU A 234 -25.33 24.31 10.58
CA GLU A 234 -24.93 25.01 9.35
C GLU A 234 -24.26 24.03 8.37
N TRP A 235 -25.07 23.16 7.77
CA TRP A 235 -24.71 22.39 6.57
C TRP A 235 -25.91 22.35 5.63
N ASP A 236 -26.24 23.51 5.05
CA ASP A 236 -26.96 23.61 3.78
C ASP A 236 -26.73 25.01 3.19
N ARG A 237 -25.78 25.10 2.26
CA ARG A 237 -25.70 26.08 1.17
C ARG A 237 -24.65 25.67 0.15
#